data_AF-A0A9D4TKD3-F1
#
_entry.id   AF-A0A9D4TKD3-F1
#
_cell.length_a   1.000
_cell.length_b   1.000
_cell.length_c   1.000
_cell.angle_alpha   90.00
_cell.angle_beta   90.00
_cell.angle_gamma   90.00
#
_symmetry.space_group_name_H-M   'P 1'
#
loop_
_entity.id
_entity.type
_entity.pdbx_description
1 polymer ?
#
loop_
_entity_poly.entity_id
_entity_poly.type
_entity_poly.pdbx_seq_one_letter_code
_entity_poly.pdbx_strand_id
1 'polypeptide(L)'
;MAHLRLLLLFSLSTHLCVSALTTSKCVSPTGPKGVLTVLNQIRAKFNAPPVKWNAALASASQQHANKCRWEHSLDAGENIFFTYGYQYPIDGLDACAYADKTWASQAASYNFKNPGVSRDGGQTHHFTQLVWRETSQVGCGVARCPNLANSGTDQPSDFVVCQYLDSGNWLGYDGSYKLYDDNVARTDCMVQTGDDWCDTCTSSTCNSCYQRAVNTGVPDGTPPIRLHASTGKCISKCPAGAANSANCAACTASGACFQCRSGWKMNAAKRCLVLDCDQRYGSECDACTGSQCSKCSAVFQLNASQTGCIKAKRRKAALVRRQPRKIRHLA
;
A
#
# COMPACT_ATOMS: atom_id res chain seq x y z
N MET A 1 90.95 -28.78 -31.06
CA MET A 1 90.37 -28.97 -29.71
C MET A 1 89.01 -28.31 -29.71
N ALA A 2 87.96 -29.03 -29.33
CA ALA A 2 86.59 -28.54 -29.40
C ALA A 2 86.10 -28.13 -28.01
N HIS A 3 85.53 -26.93 -27.88
CA HIS A 3 84.62 -26.61 -26.76
C HIS A 3 83.39 -25.88 -27.28
N LEU A 4 82.48 -26.71 -27.79
CA LEU A 4 81.04 -26.54 -27.81
C LEU A 4 80.54 -25.53 -26.75
N ARG A 5 79.95 -24.41 -27.18
CA ARG A 5 79.15 -23.53 -26.31
C ARG A 5 77.67 -23.71 -26.65
N LEU A 6 76.92 -24.07 -25.61
CA LEU A 6 75.53 -24.50 -25.65
C LEU A 6 74.59 -23.35 -26.05
N LEU A 7 73.75 -23.57 -27.06
CA LEU A 7 72.63 -22.69 -27.39
C LEU A 7 71.52 -22.87 -26.35
N LEU A 8 71.30 -21.85 -25.51
CA LEU A 8 70.13 -21.76 -24.63
C LEU A 8 69.11 -20.80 -25.24
N LEU A 9 68.16 -21.37 -25.98
CA LEU A 9 66.96 -20.69 -26.45
C LEU A 9 66.01 -20.43 -25.28
N PHE A 10 66.16 -19.29 -24.61
CA PHE A 10 65.12 -18.80 -23.71
C PHE A 10 64.04 -18.07 -24.52
N SER A 11 62.96 -18.78 -24.82
CA SER A 11 61.72 -18.19 -25.31
C SER A 11 61.07 -17.37 -24.18
N LEU A 12 61.44 -16.09 -24.05
CA LEU A 12 60.65 -15.15 -23.26
C LEU A 12 59.37 -14.85 -24.03
N SER A 13 58.35 -15.65 -23.74
CA SER A 13 56.99 -15.48 -24.21
C SER A 13 56.55 -14.03 -24.04
N THR A 14 56.02 -13.44 -25.11
CA THR A 14 55.36 -12.14 -25.07
C THR A 14 54.13 -12.25 -24.16
N HIS A 15 54.31 -11.98 -22.87
CA HIS A 15 53.20 -11.67 -22.00
C HIS A 15 52.63 -10.33 -22.45
N LEU A 16 51.68 -10.40 -23.39
CA LEU A 16 50.63 -9.39 -23.46
C LEU A 16 50.10 -9.28 -22.04
N CYS A 17 50.28 -8.11 -21.43
CA CYS A 17 49.42 -7.69 -20.35
C CYS A 17 48.06 -7.42 -20.98
N VAL A 18 47.33 -8.52 -21.29
CA VAL A 18 45.92 -8.48 -21.62
C VAL A 18 45.28 -7.81 -20.43
N SER A 19 44.89 -6.55 -20.62
CA SER A 19 44.19 -5.77 -19.61
C SER A 19 43.06 -6.64 -19.12
N ALA A 20 43.15 -7.08 -17.86
CA ALA A 20 42.13 -7.93 -17.28
C ALA A 20 40.81 -7.17 -17.42
N LEU A 21 39.94 -7.66 -18.31
CA LEU A 21 38.64 -7.06 -18.61
C LEU A 21 38.00 -6.73 -17.29
N THR A 22 37.79 -5.44 -17.05
CA THR A 22 37.28 -4.93 -15.79
C THR A 22 35.93 -5.58 -15.54
N THR A 23 35.94 -6.58 -14.67
CA THR A 23 34.71 -7.24 -14.22
C THR A 23 33.85 -6.15 -13.62
N SER A 24 32.74 -5.86 -14.30
CA SER A 24 31.89 -4.71 -13.98
C SER A 24 31.56 -4.73 -12.50
N LYS A 25 31.85 -3.62 -11.80
CA LYS A 25 31.61 -3.50 -10.35
C LYS A 25 30.12 -3.48 -9.99
N CYS A 26 29.21 -3.64 -10.96
CA CYS A 26 27.79 -3.83 -10.71
C CYS A 26 27.37 -5.31 -10.68
N VAL A 27 28.05 -6.11 -9.87
CA VAL A 27 27.38 -7.28 -9.27
C VAL A 27 26.59 -6.74 -8.08
N SER A 28 25.36 -6.28 -8.34
CA SER A 28 24.36 -6.11 -7.28
C SER A 28 24.26 -7.43 -6.48
N PRO A 29 23.91 -7.43 -5.18
CA PRO A 29 23.81 -8.66 -4.39
C PRO A 29 23.03 -9.83 -5.03
N THR A 30 22.10 -9.55 -5.95
CA THR A 30 21.39 -10.57 -6.76
C THR A 30 21.71 -10.56 -8.27
N GLY A 31 22.52 -9.62 -8.74
CA GLY A 31 22.83 -9.39 -10.15
C GLY A 31 21.59 -9.12 -11.03
N PRO A 32 21.62 -9.48 -12.32
CA PRO A 32 20.48 -9.33 -13.23
C PRO A 32 19.19 -10.02 -12.76
N LYS A 33 19.30 -11.02 -11.87
CA LYS A 33 18.17 -11.88 -11.49
C LYS A 33 17.17 -11.17 -10.58
N GLY A 34 17.60 -10.37 -9.60
CA GLY A 34 16.66 -9.69 -8.70
C GLY A 34 15.85 -8.61 -9.42
N VAL A 35 16.53 -7.74 -10.17
CA VAL A 35 15.90 -6.72 -11.03
C VAL A 35 14.89 -7.35 -11.97
N LEU A 36 15.30 -8.33 -12.80
CA LEU A 36 14.38 -8.97 -13.74
C LEU A 36 13.22 -9.69 -13.03
N THR A 37 13.42 -10.24 -11.83
CA THR A 37 12.35 -10.90 -11.08
C THR A 37 11.31 -9.88 -10.62
N VAL A 38 11.73 -8.81 -9.94
CA VAL A 38 10.81 -7.80 -9.41
C VAL A 38 10.16 -7.00 -10.54
N LEU A 39 10.94 -6.53 -11.51
CA LEU A 39 10.43 -5.77 -12.64
C LEU A 39 9.44 -6.58 -13.50
N ASN A 40 9.73 -7.85 -13.81
CA ASN A 40 8.79 -8.64 -14.60
C ASN A 40 7.55 -9.06 -13.80
N GLN A 41 7.62 -9.18 -12.46
CA GLN A 41 6.43 -9.32 -11.62
C GLN A 41 5.55 -8.05 -11.64
N ILE A 42 6.17 -6.86 -11.59
CA ILE A 42 5.47 -5.58 -11.73
C ILE A 42 4.83 -5.47 -13.12
N ARG A 43 5.59 -5.69 -14.18
CA ARG A 43 5.11 -5.62 -15.57
C ARG A 43 3.97 -6.58 -15.85
N ALA A 44 4.06 -7.82 -15.34
CA ALA A 44 2.97 -8.79 -15.43
C ALA A 44 1.67 -8.31 -14.76
N LYS A 45 1.74 -7.64 -13.58
CA LYS A 45 0.53 -7.05 -12.95
C LYS A 45 -0.15 -6.01 -13.84
N PHE A 46 0.60 -5.25 -14.63
CA PHE A 46 0.12 -4.18 -15.50
C PHE A 46 0.08 -4.58 -16.99
N ASN A 47 -0.03 -5.88 -17.29
CA ASN A 47 -0.18 -6.41 -18.65
C ASN A 47 0.92 -6.00 -19.66
N ALA A 48 2.11 -5.67 -19.17
CA ALA A 48 3.27 -5.32 -19.98
C ALA A 48 4.16 -6.56 -20.24
N PRO A 49 4.66 -6.79 -21.48
CA PRO A 49 5.54 -7.91 -21.81
C PRO A 49 6.81 -7.93 -20.95
N PRO A 50 7.36 -9.11 -20.59
CA PRO A 50 8.57 -9.19 -19.78
C PRO A 50 9.79 -8.63 -20.53
N VAL A 51 10.60 -7.83 -19.82
CA VAL A 51 11.88 -7.32 -20.33
C VAL A 51 13.01 -8.33 -20.14
N LYS A 52 14.05 -8.18 -20.95
CA LYS A 52 15.32 -8.92 -20.84
C LYS A 52 16.44 -8.02 -20.31
N TRP A 53 17.46 -8.62 -19.70
CA TRP A 53 18.64 -7.88 -19.26
C TRP A 53 19.53 -7.51 -20.44
N ASN A 54 19.99 -6.27 -20.50
CA ASN A 54 20.97 -5.79 -21.46
C ASN A 54 22.27 -5.39 -20.72
N ALA A 55 23.35 -6.09 -21.04
CA ALA A 55 24.65 -5.87 -20.40
C ALA A 55 25.31 -4.53 -20.77
N ALA A 56 25.01 -3.97 -21.94
CA ALA A 56 25.51 -2.66 -22.36
C ALA A 56 24.81 -1.54 -21.58
N LEU A 57 23.47 -1.58 -21.48
CA LEU A 57 22.71 -0.66 -20.61
C LEU A 57 23.15 -0.75 -19.15
N ALA A 58 23.41 -1.97 -18.64
CA ALA A 58 23.91 -2.13 -17.27
C ALA A 58 25.31 -1.52 -17.08
N SER A 59 26.18 -1.62 -18.08
CA SER A 59 27.49 -0.96 -18.06
C SER A 59 27.35 0.56 -18.08
N ALA A 60 26.50 1.12 -18.95
CA ALA A 60 26.23 2.54 -19.05
C ALA A 60 25.60 3.10 -17.75
N SER A 61 24.57 2.45 -17.21
CA SER A 61 23.96 2.77 -15.92
C SER A 61 24.98 2.75 -14.77
N GLN A 62 25.88 1.75 -14.72
CA GLN A 62 26.93 1.71 -13.71
C GLN A 62 27.95 2.84 -13.88
N GLN A 63 28.37 3.14 -15.11
CA GLN A 63 29.27 4.26 -15.41
C GLN A 63 28.63 5.60 -14.99
N HIS A 64 27.33 5.76 -15.19
CA HIS A 64 26.61 6.96 -14.75
C HIS A 64 26.48 7.03 -13.22
N ALA A 65 26.07 5.94 -12.55
CA ALA A 65 25.99 5.87 -11.10
C ALA A 65 27.33 6.22 -10.43
N ASN A 66 28.44 5.73 -10.98
CA ASN A 66 29.80 6.02 -10.49
C ASN A 66 30.21 7.50 -10.56
N LYS A 67 29.48 8.36 -11.30
CA LYS A 67 29.72 9.81 -11.30
C LYS A 67 29.31 10.45 -9.97
N CYS A 68 28.45 9.79 -9.17
CA CYS A 68 27.94 10.29 -7.89
C CYS A 68 27.37 11.72 -7.96
N ARG A 69 26.56 11.96 -9.00
CA ARG A 69 25.77 13.17 -9.22
C ARG A 69 24.30 12.78 -9.36
N TRP A 70 23.43 13.43 -8.60
CA TRP A 70 21.98 13.28 -8.67
C TRP A 70 21.43 14.06 -9.87
N GLU A 71 21.55 13.45 -11.04
CA GLU A 71 21.08 13.95 -12.33
C GLU A 71 20.82 12.76 -13.26
N HIS A 72 20.10 12.98 -14.36
CA HIS A 72 19.90 11.99 -15.41
C HIS A 72 21.07 11.96 -16.40
N SER A 73 21.31 10.81 -17.04
CA SER A 73 22.35 10.67 -18.08
C SER A 73 21.94 11.30 -19.40
N LEU A 74 20.65 11.28 -19.71
CA LEU A 74 20.05 11.63 -21.02
C LEU A 74 20.44 10.69 -22.17
N ASP A 75 21.16 9.60 -21.91
CA ASP A 75 21.67 8.66 -22.92
C ASP A 75 20.61 7.63 -23.38
N ALA A 76 19.59 7.40 -22.55
CA ALA A 76 18.46 6.49 -22.79
C ALA A 76 17.26 6.88 -21.91
N GLY A 77 16.11 6.24 -22.10
CA GLY A 77 15.05 6.20 -21.08
C GLY A 77 15.62 5.67 -19.78
N GLU A 78 15.36 6.37 -18.67
CA GLU A 78 16.10 6.16 -17.42
C GLU A 78 15.25 6.45 -16.19
N ASN A 79 15.41 5.61 -15.18
CA ASN A 79 14.93 5.84 -13.82
C ASN A 79 16.14 5.96 -12.88
N ILE A 80 16.10 6.94 -11.98
CA ILE A 80 17.14 7.14 -10.95
C ILE A 80 16.54 7.12 -9.54
N PHE A 81 17.33 6.69 -8.57
CA PHE A 81 16.91 6.54 -7.17
C PHE A 81 18.11 6.64 -6.24
N PHE A 82 17.92 7.15 -5.02
CA PHE A 82 18.96 7.08 -4.00
C PHE A 82 18.40 6.83 -2.60
N THR A 83 19.24 6.24 -1.74
CA THR A 83 18.98 6.06 -0.31
C THR A 83 20.23 6.33 0.52
N TYR A 84 20.06 7.03 1.64
CA TYR A 84 21.07 7.17 2.69
C TYR A 84 20.53 6.62 4.02
N GLY A 85 21.42 6.29 4.95
CA GLY A 85 21.05 5.80 6.28
C GLY A 85 20.52 4.36 6.35
N TYR A 86 20.36 3.67 5.21
CA TYR A 86 19.96 2.27 5.13
C TYR A 86 21.13 1.34 4.81
N GLN A 87 20.96 0.05 5.12
CA GLN A 87 21.82 -1.04 4.67
C GLN A 87 20.95 -2.06 3.94
N TYR A 88 21.42 -2.52 2.77
CA TYR A 88 20.76 -3.57 2.00
C TYR A 88 21.18 -4.96 2.48
N PRO A 89 20.30 -5.99 2.42
CA PRO A 89 18.98 -5.97 1.80
C PRO A 89 17.87 -5.34 2.64
N ILE A 90 16.91 -4.68 1.99
CA ILE A 90 15.68 -4.13 2.59
C ILE A 90 14.51 -4.95 2.05
N ASP A 91 13.62 -5.46 2.92
CA ASP A 91 12.56 -6.42 2.56
C ASP A 91 13.06 -7.66 1.78
N GLY A 92 14.33 -8.05 1.97
CA GLY A 92 14.99 -9.11 1.20
C GLY A 92 15.42 -8.71 -0.21
N LEU A 93 15.27 -7.45 -0.59
CA LEU A 93 15.66 -6.89 -1.89
C LEU A 93 17.00 -6.14 -1.82
N ASP A 94 17.76 -6.19 -2.90
CA ASP A 94 18.92 -5.31 -3.09
C ASP A 94 18.51 -3.90 -3.56
N ALA A 95 19.49 -2.99 -3.69
CA ALA A 95 19.22 -1.59 -4.00
C ALA A 95 18.41 -1.40 -5.30
N CYS A 96 18.74 -2.13 -6.36
CA CYS A 96 18.06 -2.03 -7.65
C CYS A 96 16.64 -2.61 -7.59
N ALA A 97 16.47 -3.80 -7.01
CA ALA A 97 15.14 -4.41 -6.87
C ALA A 97 14.23 -3.63 -5.89
N TYR A 98 14.82 -2.99 -4.87
CA TYR A 98 14.10 -2.07 -3.99
C TYR A 98 13.70 -0.78 -4.71
N ALA A 99 14.56 -0.23 -5.58
CA ALA A 99 14.23 0.90 -6.44
C ALA A 99 13.04 0.58 -7.36
N ASP A 100 13.04 -0.58 -8.04
CA ASP A 100 11.90 -1.06 -8.84
C ASP A 100 10.59 -1.09 -8.03
N LYS A 101 10.63 -1.66 -6.81
CA LYS A 101 9.48 -1.68 -5.89
C LYS A 101 9.03 -0.27 -5.49
N THR A 102 9.96 0.64 -5.23
CA THR A 102 9.65 2.04 -4.84
C THR A 102 9.06 2.81 -6.02
N TRP A 103 9.66 2.74 -7.21
CA TRP A 103 9.13 3.35 -8.43
C TRP A 103 7.74 2.80 -8.77
N ALA A 104 7.52 1.49 -8.68
CA ALA A 104 6.21 0.89 -8.94
C ALA A 104 5.10 1.37 -8.00
N SER A 105 5.43 1.79 -6.78
CA SER A 105 4.45 2.37 -5.85
C SER A 105 3.81 3.67 -6.37
N GLN A 106 4.45 4.35 -7.34
CA GLN A 106 3.90 5.53 -8.00
C GLN A 106 2.64 5.23 -8.84
N ALA A 107 2.31 3.95 -9.08
CA ALA A 107 0.99 3.54 -9.56
C ALA A 107 -0.15 4.11 -8.69
N ALA A 108 0.09 4.24 -7.37
CA ALA A 108 -0.82 4.89 -6.41
C ALA A 108 -0.90 6.43 -6.55
N SER A 109 -0.35 7.01 -7.62
CA SER A 109 -0.54 8.41 -8.05
C SER A 109 -0.89 8.54 -9.55
N TYR A 110 -0.96 7.44 -10.32
CA TYR A 110 -1.15 7.52 -11.78
C TYR A 110 -2.61 7.66 -12.21
N ASN A 111 -2.91 8.60 -13.10
CA ASN A 111 -4.27 8.87 -13.53
C ASN A 111 -4.67 8.10 -14.80
N PHE A 112 -5.08 6.84 -14.65
CA PHE A 112 -5.63 6.04 -15.76
C PHE A 112 -6.93 6.60 -16.40
N LYS A 113 -7.45 7.75 -15.95
CA LYS A 113 -8.56 8.49 -16.60
C LYS A 113 -8.10 9.73 -17.37
N ASN A 114 -6.85 10.15 -17.17
CA ASN A 114 -6.18 11.19 -17.94
C ASN A 114 -4.68 10.81 -18.01
N PRO A 115 -4.31 9.85 -18.89
CA PRO A 115 -2.96 9.29 -18.97
C PRO A 115 -1.87 10.34 -19.15
N GLY A 116 -0.66 10.00 -18.71
CA GLY A 116 0.46 10.94 -18.60
C GLY A 116 0.38 11.92 -17.43
N VAL A 117 -0.80 12.09 -16.81
CA VAL A 117 -1.01 13.03 -15.69
C VAL A 117 -1.10 12.29 -14.35
N SER A 118 -0.64 12.94 -13.28
CA SER A 118 -0.79 12.48 -11.90
C SER A 118 -2.19 12.79 -11.33
N ARG A 119 -2.68 11.95 -10.42
CA ARG A 119 -3.98 12.14 -9.76
C ARG A 119 -4.00 13.23 -8.71
N ASP A 120 -2.83 13.51 -8.14
CA ASP A 120 -2.66 14.23 -6.88
C ASP A 120 -1.31 14.99 -6.81
N GLY A 121 -0.66 15.19 -7.96
CA GLY A 121 0.64 15.85 -8.05
C GLY A 121 1.85 14.97 -7.67
N GLY A 122 1.62 13.72 -7.25
CA GLY A 122 2.71 12.76 -7.04
C GLY A 122 3.46 12.42 -8.33
N GLN A 123 4.74 12.07 -8.23
CA GLN A 123 5.53 11.60 -9.38
C GLN A 123 4.99 10.28 -9.92
N THR A 124 4.93 10.13 -11.24
CA THR A 124 4.44 8.92 -11.92
C THR A 124 5.36 8.41 -13.03
N HIS A 125 6.32 9.23 -13.48
CA HIS A 125 7.16 8.94 -14.65
C HIS A 125 8.05 7.70 -14.47
N HIS A 126 8.45 7.38 -13.24
CA HIS A 126 9.22 6.17 -12.99
C HIS A 126 8.36 4.91 -13.15
N PHE A 127 7.16 4.90 -12.55
CA PHE A 127 6.19 3.82 -12.72
C PHE A 127 5.83 3.62 -14.20
N THR A 128 5.51 4.69 -14.92
CA THR A 128 5.12 4.58 -16.33
C THR A 128 6.26 4.05 -17.22
N GLN A 129 7.53 4.38 -16.92
CA GLN A 129 8.68 3.74 -17.58
C GLN A 129 8.79 2.24 -17.23
N LEU A 130 8.58 1.84 -15.96
CA LEU A 130 8.65 0.42 -15.58
C LEU A 130 7.63 -0.43 -16.34
N VAL A 131 6.41 0.07 -16.52
CA VAL A 131 5.31 -0.69 -17.16
C VAL A 131 5.10 -0.33 -18.63
N TRP A 132 5.91 0.55 -19.23
CA TRP A 132 5.78 0.95 -20.63
C TRP A 132 5.85 -0.29 -21.53
N ARG A 133 4.76 -0.56 -22.26
CA ARG A 133 4.56 -1.81 -22.99
C ARG A 133 5.65 -2.11 -24.01
N GLU A 134 6.10 -1.09 -24.75
CA GLU A 134 7.13 -1.22 -25.79
C GLU A 134 8.55 -1.47 -25.25
N THR A 135 8.85 -1.08 -24.00
CA THR A 135 10.17 -1.30 -23.39
C THR A 135 10.53 -2.78 -23.41
N SER A 136 11.60 -3.14 -24.11
CA SER A 136 11.98 -4.55 -24.33
C SER A 136 13.14 -5.01 -23.43
N GLN A 137 14.00 -4.09 -22.99
CA GLN A 137 15.23 -4.41 -22.26
C GLN A 137 15.56 -3.39 -21.19
N VAL A 138 16.22 -3.84 -20.12
CA VAL A 138 16.69 -3.02 -19.00
C VAL A 138 18.14 -3.36 -18.64
N GLY A 139 18.89 -2.40 -18.13
CA GLY A 139 20.16 -2.64 -17.45
C GLY A 139 20.38 -1.61 -16.33
N CYS A 140 20.77 -2.07 -15.15
CA CYS A 140 20.90 -1.23 -13.95
C CYS A 140 22.33 -1.18 -13.40
N GLY A 141 22.65 -0.07 -12.76
CA GLY A 141 23.89 0.27 -12.07
C GLY A 141 23.61 0.76 -10.65
N VAL A 142 24.51 0.51 -9.71
CA VAL A 142 24.47 1.13 -8.37
C VAL A 142 25.86 1.56 -7.94
N ALA A 143 25.97 2.71 -7.27
CA ALA A 143 27.23 3.20 -6.69
C ALA A 143 27.00 3.68 -5.25
N ARG A 144 27.89 3.27 -4.34
CA ARG A 144 27.95 3.81 -2.98
C ARG A 144 28.74 5.11 -2.99
N CYS A 145 28.03 6.22 -2.99
CA CYS A 145 28.57 7.58 -3.08
C CYS A 145 28.85 8.15 -1.68
N PRO A 146 30.11 8.48 -1.32
CA PRO A 146 30.41 9.13 -0.04
C PRO A 146 29.74 10.51 0.10
N ASN A 147 29.62 11.23 -1.01
CA ASN A 147 28.75 12.38 -1.21
C ASN A 147 28.07 12.19 -2.57
N LEU A 148 26.76 12.40 -2.64
CA LEU A 148 25.98 12.38 -3.88
C LEU A 148 25.68 13.84 -4.25
N ALA A 149 26.50 14.44 -5.11
CA ALA A 149 26.35 15.85 -5.48
C ALA A 149 24.95 16.12 -6.08
N ASN A 150 24.42 17.34 -5.87
CA ASN A 150 23.07 17.77 -6.28
C ASN A 150 21.89 17.05 -5.60
N SER A 151 22.09 16.07 -4.71
CA SER A 151 20.99 15.36 -4.02
C SER A 151 20.30 16.15 -2.89
N GLY A 152 20.94 17.22 -2.42
CA GLY A 152 20.50 17.95 -1.21
C GLY A 152 20.84 17.25 0.10
N THR A 153 21.67 16.20 0.10
CA THR A 153 22.16 15.53 1.32
C THR A 153 23.68 15.29 1.28
N ASP A 154 24.33 15.55 2.40
CA ASP A 154 25.76 15.20 2.61
C ASP A 154 25.96 13.77 3.12
N GLN A 155 24.87 12.99 3.25
CA GLN A 155 24.94 11.63 3.76
C GLN A 155 25.44 10.65 2.69
N PRO A 156 26.36 9.72 3.04
CA PRO A 156 26.75 8.64 2.16
C PRO A 156 25.53 7.84 1.67
N SER A 157 25.36 7.82 0.35
CA SER A 157 24.14 7.39 -0.34
C SER A 157 24.44 6.26 -1.34
N ASP A 158 23.54 5.29 -1.46
CA ASP A 158 23.53 4.37 -2.59
C ASP A 158 22.71 5.02 -3.72
N PHE A 159 23.34 5.26 -4.86
CA PHE A 159 22.73 5.85 -6.05
C PHE A 159 22.52 4.78 -7.11
N VAL A 160 21.26 4.53 -7.46
CA VAL A 160 20.78 3.54 -8.42
C VAL A 160 20.38 4.24 -9.70
N VAL A 161 20.81 3.69 -10.84
CA VAL A 161 20.45 4.09 -12.20
C VAL A 161 19.95 2.85 -12.93
N CYS A 162 18.81 2.93 -13.60
CA CYS A 162 18.33 1.88 -14.51
C CYS A 162 17.96 2.50 -15.86
N GLN A 163 18.57 2.00 -16.94
CA GLN A 163 18.34 2.43 -18.31
C GLN A 163 17.53 1.39 -19.08
N TYR A 164 16.69 1.87 -20.01
CA TYR A 164 15.66 1.11 -20.72
C TYR A 164 15.77 1.31 -22.24
N LEU A 165 15.87 0.20 -22.97
CA LEU A 165 15.77 0.20 -24.43
C LEU A 165 14.30 0.20 -24.84
N ASP A 166 13.99 0.85 -25.96
CA ASP A 166 12.64 1.18 -26.39
C ASP A 166 11.97 2.04 -25.30
N SER A 167 12.64 3.17 -25.04
CA SER A 167 12.41 4.07 -23.91
C SER A 167 10.96 4.55 -23.85
N GLY A 168 10.43 4.66 -22.63
CA GLY A 168 9.05 5.06 -22.41
C GLY A 168 8.86 6.57 -22.28
N ASN A 169 7.66 6.96 -21.85
CA ASN A 169 7.30 8.35 -21.52
C ASN A 169 7.35 9.35 -22.69
N TRP A 170 7.25 8.87 -23.93
CA TRP A 170 7.11 9.74 -25.10
C TRP A 170 5.73 10.38 -25.18
N LEU A 171 5.69 11.62 -25.63
CA LEU A 171 4.47 12.26 -26.14
C LEU A 171 4.22 11.80 -27.58
N GLY A 172 2.95 11.86 -28.02
CA GLY A 172 2.62 11.76 -29.44
C GLY A 172 3.26 12.89 -30.25
N TYR A 173 3.33 12.73 -31.58
CA TYR A 173 3.86 13.75 -32.49
C TYR A 173 3.09 15.09 -32.44
N ASP A 174 1.87 15.08 -31.93
CA ASP A 174 1.01 16.24 -31.66
C ASP A 174 1.23 16.87 -30.27
N GLY A 175 2.19 16.35 -29.48
CA GLY A 175 2.43 16.73 -28.10
C GLY A 175 1.44 16.15 -27.09
N SER A 176 0.52 15.26 -27.51
CA SER A 176 -0.46 14.66 -26.62
C SER A 176 0.10 13.49 -25.79
N TYR A 177 -0.59 13.14 -24.71
CA TYR A 177 -0.27 11.95 -23.91
C TYR A 177 -0.79 10.63 -24.52
N LYS A 178 -1.27 10.60 -25.78
CA LYS A 178 -1.91 9.41 -26.37
C LYS A 178 -1.08 8.13 -26.24
N LEU A 179 0.26 8.21 -26.37
CA LEU A 179 1.13 7.03 -26.25
C LEU A 179 1.06 6.36 -24.86
N TYR A 180 0.65 7.08 -23.82
CA TYR A 180 0.44 6.52 -22.48
C TYR A 180 -0.82 5.65 -22.39
N ASP A 181 -1.88 5.92 -23.16
CA ASP A 181 -3.05 5.01 -23.28
C ASP A 181 -2.62 3.65 -23.85
N ASP A 182 -1.76 3.67 -24.87
CA ASP A 182 -1.30 2.48 -25.59
C ASP A 182 -0.24 1.67 -24.82
N ASN A 183 0.48 2.32 -23.88
CA ASN A 183 1.64 1.75 -23.17
C ASN A 183 1.50 1.55 -21.66
N VAL A 184 0.54 2.20 -20.98
CA VAL A 184 0.38 2.12 -19.50
C VAL A 184 -1.00 1.54 -19.16
N ALA A 185 -1.11 0.23 -19.28
CA ALA A 185 -2.36 -0.49 -19.03
C ALA A 185 -2.71 -0.56 -17.53
N ARG A 186 -4.01 -0.68 -17.24
CA ARG A 186 -4.54 -1.05 -15.92
C ARG A 186 -4.18 -2.50 -15.58
N THR A 187 -4.13 -2.81 -14.28
CA THR A 187 -4.10 -4.22 -13.84
C THR A 187 -5.44 -4.91 -14.10
N ASP A 188 -5.43 -6.23 -14.20
CA ASP A 188 -6.65 -7.04 -14.30
C ASP A 188 -7.64 -6.73 -13.17
N CYS A 189 -7.14 -6.50 -11.95
CA CYS A 189 -8.00 -6.14 -10.81
C CYS A 189 -8.60 -4.75 -10.94
N MET A 190 -7.85 -3.76 -11.44
CA MET A 190 -8.40 -2.42 -11.70
C MET A 190 -9.50 -2.47 -12.77
N VAL A 191 -9.32 -3.30 -13.81
CA VAL A 191 -10.32 -3.50 -14.87
C VAL A 191 -11.57 -4.22 -14.32
N GLN A 192 -11.39 -5.36 -13.63
CA GLN A 192 -12.49 -6.19 -13.14
C GLN A 192 -13.35 -5.52 -12.06
N THR A 193 -12.74 -4.66 -11.22
CA THR A 193 -13.43 -3.95 -10.13
C THR A 193 -13.96 -2.57 -10.53
N GLY A 194 -13.48 -2.01 -11.65
CA GLY A 194 -13.69 -0.60 -12.00
C GLY A 194 -12.98 0.39 -11.06
N ASP A 195 -12.08 -0.11 -10.20
CA ASP A 195 -11.40 0.64 -9.16
C ASP A 195 -9.90 0.70 -9.43
N ASP A 196 -9.47 1.83 -10.00
CA ASP A 196 -8.07 2.17 -10.30
C ASP A 196 -7.15 2.16 -9.06
N TRP A 197 -7.67 1.96 -7.85
CA TRP A 197 -6.90 1.83 -6.60
C TRP A 197 -6.69 0.38 -6.15
N CYS A 198 -7.24 -0.59 -6.86
CA CYS A 198 -7.23 -1.99 -6.46
C CYS A 198 -5.92 -2.72 -6.79
N ASP A 199 -5.27 -3.30 -5.77
CA ASP A 199 -4.04 -4.09 -5.89
C ASP A 199 -4.32 -5.59 -6.02
N THR A 200 -5.18 -6.13 -5.16
CA THR A 200 -5.65 -7.52 -5.27
C THR A 200 -7.17 -7.58 -5.20
N CYS A 201 -7.74 -8.54 -5.94
CA CYS A 201 -9.18 -8.70 -6.12
C CYS A 201 -9.56 -10.18 -6.15
N THR A 202 -10.85 -10.45 -5.94
CA THR A 202 -11.47 -11.73 -6.28
C THR A 202 -12.65 -11.41 -7.19
N SER A 203 -12.51 -11.69 -8.49
CA SER A 203 -13.45 -11.21 -9.51
C SER A 203 -13.64 -9.68 -9.40
N SER A 204 -14.87 -9.18 -9.45
CA SER A 204 -15.19 -7.75 -9.32
C SER A 204 -15.11 -7.18 -7.89
N THR A 205 -14.58 -7.91 -6.90
CA THR A 205 -14.42 -7.42 -5.52
C THR A 205 -12.97 -7.07 -5.22
N CYS A 206 -12.71 -5.83 -4.79
CA CYS A 206 -11.36 -5.45 -4.34
C CYS A 206 -11.08 -5.94 -2.92
N ASN A 207 -9.95 -6.62 -2.73
CA ASN A 207 -9.49 -7.18 -1.45
C ASN A 207 -8.45 -6.29 -0.75
N SER A 208 -7.54 -5.68 -1.51
CA SER A 208 -6.52 -4.73 -1.02
C SER A 208 -6.39 -3.50 -1.90
N CYS A 209 -6.23 -2.34 -1.25
CA CYS A 209 -5.82 -1.10 -1.90
C CYS A 209 -4.31 -1.10 -2.16
N TYR A 210 -3.88 -0.51 -3.28
CA TYR A 210 -2.48 -0.11 -3.45
C TYR A 210 -2.02 0.78 -2.29
N GLN A 211 -0.84 0.48 -1.75
CA GLN A 211 -0.19 1.27 -0.70
C GLN A 211 0.76 2.28 -1.34
N ARG A 212 0.73 3.52 -0.89
CA ARG A 212 1.76 4.51 -1.24
C ARG A 212 3.07 4.19 -0.52
N ALA A 213 4.22 4.33 -1.19
CA ALA A 213 5.51 4.26 -0.50
C ALA A 213 5.66 5.42 0.50
N VAL A 214 6.07 5.07 1.71
CA VAL A 214 6.28 6.00 2.84
C VAL A 214 7.41 7.01 2.61
N ASN A 215 8.32 6.74 1.67
CA ASN A 215 9.53 7.56 1.43
C ASN A 215 9.30 8.81 0.55
N THR A 216 8.05 9.18 0.22
CA THR A 216 7.73 10.34 -0.63
C THR A 216 7.61 11.68 0.14
N GLY A 217 8.26 11.79 1.31
CA GLY A 217 8.28 13.02 2.09
C GLY A 217 6.96 13.40 2.77
N VAL A 218 6.03 12.44 2.94
CA VAL A 218 4.74 12.68 3.61
C VAL A 218 4.94 12.67 5.15
N PRO A 219 4.62 13.73 5.91
CA PRO A 219 5.13 13.91 7.29
C PRO A 219 4.59 13.00 8.41
N ASP A 220 3.70 12.04 8.13
CA ASP A 220 2.79 11.44 9.14
C ASP A 220 3.10 9.99 9.56
N GLY A 221 3.69 9.17 8.67
CA GLY A 221 4.26 7.88 9.03
C GLY A 221 3.53 6.59 8.63
N THR A 222 2.27 6.54 8.11
CA THR A 222 1.77 5.41 7.27
C THR A 222 0.39 5.66 6.60
N PRO A 223 0.01 4.97 5.50
CA PRO A 223 -0.09 5.60 4.19
C PRO A 223 -1.54 5.69 3.66
N PRO A 224 -1.81 6.54 2.65
CA PRO A 224 -3.03 6.40 1.85
C PRO A 224 -2.87 5.17 0.92
N ILE A 225 -3.93 4.44 0.55
CA ILE A 225 -5.29 4.93 0.26
C ILE A 225 -6.39 3.98 0.80
N ARG A 226 -7.50 4.59 1.25
CA ARG A 226 -8.85 3.99 1.31
C ARG A 226 -9.88 5.08 0.96
N LEU A 227 -11.01 4.71 0.36
CA LEU A 227 -11.99 5.59 -0.26
C LEU A 227 -13.39 4.92 -0.37
N HIS A 228 -14.46 5.61 0.07
CA HIS A 228 -15.86 5.52 -0.47
C HIS A 228 -16.61 6.81 -0.05
N ALA A 229 -17.86 7.12 -0.42
CA ALA A 229 -18.45 7.05 -1.77
C ALA A 229 -18.12 8.37 -2.52
N SER A 230 -18.36 8.58 -3.81
CA SER A 230 -19.22 7.85 -4.75
C SER A 230 -18.65 7.95 -6.19
N THR A 231 -17.75 7.09 -6.70
CA THR A 231 -17.20 5.81 -6.19
C THR A 231 -15.81 5.47 -6.81
N GLY A 232 -15.01 6.43 -7.32
CA GLY A 232 -13.64 6.13 -7.81
C GLY A 232 -12.62 5.75 -6.71
N LYS A 233 -12.81 4.59 -6.07
CA LYS A 233 -12.59 4.45 -4.61
C LYS A 233 -12.49 2.95 -4.10
N CYS A 234 -11.39 2.56 -3.41
CA CYS A 234 -11.17 1.24 -2.74
C CYS A 234 -11.31 1.26 -1.19
N ILE A 235 -11.71 0.20 -0.47
CA ILE A 235 -11.59 0.12 1.03
C ILE A 235 -11.14 -1.26 1.53
N SER A 236 -10.22 -1.28 2.49
CA SER A 236 -9.74 -2.47 3.21
C SER A 236 -10.30 -2.62 4.65
N LYS A 237 -9.95 -3.72 5.36
CA LYS A 237 -10.47 -4.10 6.71
C LYS A 237 -10.27 -3.04 7.79
N CYS A 238 -11.21 -2.91 8.73
CA CYS A 238 -11.11 -2.03 9.90
C CYS A 238 -9.96 -2.47 10.85
N PRO A 239 -9.12 -1.56 11.37
CA PRO A 239 -8.14 -1.90 12.40
C PRO A 239 -8.77 -2.37 13.72
N ALA A 240 -8.06 -3.19 14.49
CA ALA A 240 -8.46 -3.54 15.86
C ALA A 240 -8.53 -2.27 16.72
N GLY A 241 -9.66 -2.06 17.42
CA GLY A 241 -9.91 -0.88 18.25
C GLY A 241 -10.46 0.36 17.51
N ALA A 242 -10.36 0.43 16.18
CA ALA A 242 -10.72 1.62 15.39
C ALA A 242 -12.16 1.62 14.83
N ALA A 243 -13.06 0.83 15.41
CA ALA A 243 -14.46 0.82 15.01
C ALA A 243 -15.31 1.59 16.03
N ASN A 244 -16.12 2.54 15.53
CA ASN A 244 -17.06 3.36 16.31
C ASN A 244 -18.15 2.53 17.05
N SER A 245 -18.12 1.21 16.87
CA SER A 245 -18.74 0.16 17.68
C SER A 245 -17.90 -1.11 17.52
N ALA A 246 -17.65 -1.84 18.62
CA ALA A 246 -17.05 -3.18 18.58
C ALA A 246 -17.85 -4.18 17.71
N ASN A 247 -19.12 -3.86 17.43
CA ASN A 247 -20.04 -4.64 16.61
C ASN A 247 -20.09 -4.17 15.15
N CYS A 248 -19.08 -3.43 14.66
CA CYS A 248 -18.95 -3.13 13.24
C CYS A 248 -18.45 -4.37 12.46
N ALA A 249 -19.01 -4.58 11.27
CA ALA A 249 -18.61 -5.62 10.32
C ALA A 249 -17.81 -5.04 9.14
N ALA A 250 -18.23 -3.87 8.64
CA ALA A 250 -17.49 -3.12 7.62
C ALA A 250 -17.59 -1.61 7.87
N CYS A 251 -16.44 -0.94 7.74
CA CYS A 251 -16.28 0.50 7.91
C CYS A 251 -15.71 1.09 6.62
N THR A 252 -16.07 2.33 6.33
CA THR A 252 -15.49 3.05 5.20
C THR A 252 -14.01 3.36 5.48
N ALA A 253 -13.34 3.95 4.51
CA ALA A 253 -12.00 4.52 4.64
C ALA A 253 -11.75 5.24 5.97
N SER A 254 -12.72 6.05 6.39
CA SER A 254 -12.67 6.94 7.54
C SER A 254 -13.12 6.30 8.86
N GLY A 255 -13.16 4.95 8.94
CA GLY A 255 -13.61 4.23 10.14
C GLY A 255 -15.12 4.33 10.42
N ALA A 256 -15.86 5.17 9.70
CA ALA A 256 -17.31 5.25 9.80
C ALA A 256 -17.94 3.90 9.41
N CYS A 257 -18.57 3.25 10.39
CA CYS A 257 -19.23 1.97 10.18
C CYS A 257 -20.39 2.13 9.19
N PHE A 258 -20.44 1.29 8.16
CA PHE A 258 -21.56 1.24 7.21
C PHE A 258 -22.31 -0.09 7.26
N GLN A 259 -21.76 -1.11 7.93
CA GLN A 259 -22.42 -2.40 8.14
C GLN A 259 -22.17 -2.93 9.54
N CYS A 260 -23.26 -3.25 10.25
CA CYS A 260 -23.23 -3.84 11.59
C CYS A 260 -23.15 -5.37 11.56
N ARG A 261 -22.67 -5.97 12.64
CA ARG A 261 -22.80 -7.42 12.90
C ARG A 261 -24.26 -7.77 13.23
N SER A 262 -24.62 -9.04 13.06
CA SER A 262 -25.99 -9.52 13.31
C SER A 262 -26.47 -9.23 14.74
N GLY A 263 -27.73 -8.84 14.89
CA GLY A 263 -28.29 -8.39 16.17
C GLY A 263 -28.01 -6.92 16.52
N TRP A 264 -27.48 -6.11 15.59
CA TRP A 264 -27.20 -4.69 15.82
C TRP A 264 -27.67 -3.82 14.65
N LYS A 265 -28.44 -2.77 14.96
CA LYS A 265 -28.81 -1.68 14.06
C LYS A 265 -27.89 -0.48 14.26
N MET A 266 -27.71 0.27 13.17
CA MET A 266 -26.93 1.49 13.11
C MET A 266 -27.80 2.69 13.49
N ASN A 267 -27.41 3.45 14.51
CA ASN A 267 -28.10 4.69 14.87
C ASN A 267 -27.75 5.86 13.91
N ALA A 268 -28.42 7.00 14.07
CA ALA A 268 -28.16 8.21 13.27
C ALA A 268 -26.67 8.66 13.33
N ALA A 269 -26.01 8.42 14.45
CA ALA A 269 -24.58 8.70 14.67
C ALA A 269 -23.62 7.61 14.13
N LYS A 270 -24.10 6.71 13.25
CA LYS A 270 -23.32 5.64 12.58
C LYS A 270 -22.62 4.66 13.54
N ARG A 271 -23.24 4.38 14.69
CA ARG A 271 -22.77 3.38 15.67
C ARG A 271 -23.70 2.16 15.71
N CYS A 272 -23.13 0.96 15.64
CA CYS A 272 -23.84 -0.31 15.76
C CYS A 272 -24.06 -0.67 17.23
N LEU A 273 -25.10 -0.07 17.85
CA LEU A 273 -25.33 -0.13 19.30
C LEU A 273 -26.76 -0.52 19.70
N VAL A 274 -27.68 -0.62 18.74
CA VAL A 274 -29.12 -0.73 19.01
C VAL A 274 -29.64 -2.10 18.56
N LEU A 275 -30.12 -2.95 19.46
CA LEU A 275 -31.20 -3.87 19.08
C LEU A 275 -32.51 -3.09 19.17
N ASP A 276 -33.49 -3.38 18.32
CA ASP A 276 -34.72 -2.59 18.24
C ASP A 276 -35.58 -2.72 19.51
N CYS A 277 -35.44 -1.75 20.43
CA CYS A 277 -36.11 -1.75 21.73
C CYS A 277 -37.58 -1.36 21.62
N ASP A 278 -37.89 -0.28 20.90
CA ASP A 278 -39.25 0.24 20.79
C ASP A 278 -40.17 -0.74 20.07
N GLN A 279 -39.70 -1.40 18.99
CA GLN A 279 -40.48 -2.47 18.35
C GLN A 279 -40.72 -3.69 19.24
N ARG A 280 -39.86 -3.92 20.25
CA ARG A 280 -39.87 -5.14 21.07
C ARG A 280 -40.56 -4.97 22.43
N TYR A 281 -40.52 -3.77 23.02
CA TYR A 281 -40.99 -3.48 24.37
C TYR A 281 -41.87 -2.22 24.47
N GLY A 282 -41.99 -1.42 23.41
CA GLY A 282 -42.73 -0.15 23.43
C GLY A 282 -42.22 0.83 24.50
N SER A 283 -43.07 1.75 24.92
CA SER A 283 -42.76 2.80 25.92
C SER A 283 -42.54 2.31 27.36
N GLU A 284 -42.37 0.99 27.56
CA GLU A 284 -42.13 0.39 28.87
C GLU A 284 -40.62 0.30 29.19
N CYS A 285 -39.77 0.34 28.15
CA CYS A 285 -38.32 0.18 28.22
C CYS A 285 -37.57 1.42 27.69
N ASP A 286 -36.80 2.09 28.55
CA ASP A 286 -36.03 3.29 28.20
C ASP A 286 -34.62 2.97 27.66
N ALA A 287 -34.09 1.77 27.92
CA ALA A 287 -32.80 1.31 27.36
C ALA A 287 -32.68 -0.22 27.34
N CYS A 288 -32.01 -0.76 26.32
CA CYS A 288 -31.59 -2.16 26.26
C CYS A 288 -30.07 -2.33 26.29
N THR A 289 -29.62 -3.48 26.79
CA THR A 289 -28.24 -3.96 26.63
C THR A 289 -28.30 -5.29 25.87
N GLY A 290 -27.75 -5.33 24.66
CA GLY A 290 -27.92 -6.48 23.77
C GLY A 290 -29.40 -6.72 23.45
N SER A 291 -29.94 -7.88 23.84
CA SER A 291 -31.35 -8.25 23.60
C SER A 291 -32.26 -8.16 24.82
N GLN A 292 -31.81 -7.56 25.91
CA GLN A 292 -32.55 -7.46 27.17
C GLN A 292 -32.83 -5.98 27.47
N CYS A 293 -34.03 -5.65 27.94
CA CYS A 293 -34.25 -4.33 28.52
C CYS A 293 -33.40 -4.18 29.79
N SER A 294 -32.54 -3.18 29.84
CA SER A 294 -31.64 -2.89 30.96
C SER A 294 -32.10 -1.70 31.81
N LYS A 295 -33.08 -0.91 31.33
CA LYS A 295 -33.73 0.15 32.11
C LYS A 295 -35.19 0.33 31.70
N CYS A 296 -36.10 0.29 32.67
CA CYS A 296 -37.54 0.52 32.46
C CYS A 296 -37.94 1.98 32.68
N SER A 297 -39.04 2.38 32.04
CA SER A 297 -39.63 3.72 32.21
C SER A 297 -40.30 3.88 33.60
N ALA A 298 -40.48 5.12 34.07
CA ALA A 298 -40.65 5.45 35.50
C ALA A 298 -41.86 4.83 36.25
N VAL A 299 -42.82 4.21 35.56
CA VAL A 299 -43.96 3.49 36.19
C VAL A 299 -43.83 1.97 36.11
N PHE A 300 -42.73 1.49 35.53
CA PHE A 300 -42.34 0.11 35.36
C PHE A 300 -41.04 -0.17 36.12
N GLN A 301 -40.80 -1.44 36.39
CA GLN A 301 -39.56 -1.96 36.97
C GLN A 301 -39.14 -3.18 36.17
N LEU A 302 -37.85 -3.54 36.22
CA LEU A 302 -37.38 -4.78 35.59
C LEU A 302 -38.12 -5.97 36.20
N ASN A 303 -38.46 -6.94 35.35
CA ASN A 303 -38.97 -8.24 35.79
C ASN A 303 -37.89 -8.99 36.60
N ALA A 304 -38.29 -10.01 37.36
CA ALA A 304 -37.38 -10.75 38.23
C ALA A 304 -36.22 -11.44 37.47
N SER A 305 -36.35 -11.64 36.16
CA SER A 305 -35.32 -12.18 35.29
C SER A 305 -34.46 -11.12 34.58
N GLN A 306 -34.68 -9.82 34.83
CA GLN A 306 -33.94 -8.69 34.23
C GLN A 306 -33.89 -8.70 32.68
N THR A 307 -34.97 -9.14 32.04
CA THR A 307 -35.07 -9.31 30.56
C THR A 307 -36.12 -8.41 29.91
N GLY A 308 -36.95 -7.72 30.71
CA GLY A 308 -38.07 -6.91 30.26
C GLY A 308 -38.72 -6.16 31.43
N CYS A 309 -39.73 -5.34 31.14
CA CYS A 309 -40.36 -4.44 32.10
C CYS A 309 -41.75 -4.90 32.54
N ILE A 310 -42.14 -4.56 33.76
CA ILE A 310 -43.47 -4.82 34.34
C ILE A 310 -43.92 -3.63 35.19
N LYS A 311 -45.22 -3.30 35.20
CA LYS A 311 -45.76 -2.19 36.01
C LYS A 311 -45.47 -2.43 37.50
N ALA A 312 -44.92 -1.42 38.16
CA ALA A 312 -44.63 -1.49 39.59
C ALA A 312 -45.94 -1.59 40.38
N LYS A 313 -46.19 -2.73 41.03
CA LYS A 313 -47.36 -2.89 41.90
C LYS A 313 -47.23 -1.96 43.11
N ARG A 314 -48.08 -0.94 43.19
CA ARG A 314 -48.27 -0.15 44.43
C ARG A 314 -48.59 -1.12 45.57
N ARG A 315 -47.68 -1.29 46.53
CA ARG A 315 -48.00 -1.90 47.83
C ARG A 315 -49.12 -1.06 48.43
N LYS A 316 -50.35 -1.57 48.50
CA LYS A 316 -51.43 -0.93 49.25
C LYS A 316 -51.05 -0.95 50.72
N ALA A 317 -50.53 0.17 51.22
CA ALA A 317 -50.50 0.43 52.65
C ALA A 317 -51.95 0.42 53.15
N ALA A 318 -52.32 -0.60 53.93
CA ALA A 318 -53.66 -0.73 54.48
C ALA A 318 -53.85 0.29 55.61
N LEU A 319 -54.21 1.52 55.25
CA LEU A 319 -54.50 2.58 56.21
C LEU A 319 -55.91 2.37 56.81
N VAL A 320 -56.01 1.43 57.76
CA VAL A 320 -57.26 1.20 58.51
C VAL A 320 -57.57 2.43 59.37
N ARG A 321 -58.69 3.11 59.09
CA ARG A 321 -59.24 4.16 59.97
C ARG A 321 -60.76 4.13 59.98
N ARG A 322 -61.30 4.42 61.19
CA ARG A 322 -62.73 4.57 61.59
C ARG A 322 -63.45 3.23 61.85
N GLN A 323 -64.23 3.07 62.93
CA GLN A 323 -64.56 3.97 64.06
C GLN A 323 -65.02 3.14 65.29
N PRO A 324 -65.24 3.72 66.49
CA PRO A 324 -65.42 2.96 67.73
C PRO A 324 -66.86 2.48 67.97
N ARG A 325 -67.04 1.29 68.56
CA ARG A 325 -68.28 0.90 69.26
C ARG A 325 -68.03 0.04 70.52
N LYS A 326 -68.34 0.66 71.66
CA LYS A 326 -68.97 0.11 72.88
C LYS A 326 -68.60 -1.30 73.39
N ILE A 327 -67.84 -1.27 74.48
CA ILE A 327 -67.99 -2.06 75.73
C ILE A 327 -69.18 -3.04 75.78
N ARG A 328 -68.88 -4.32 76.03
CA ARG A 328 -69.56 -5.16 77.03
C ARG A 328 -68.53 -6.09 77.68
N HIS A 329 -68.46 -6.10 79.01
CA HIS A 329 -67.74 -7.12 79.78
C HIS A 329 -68.49 -8.45 79.75
N LEU A 330 -67.77 -9.57 79.94
CA LEU A 330 -67.93 -10.47 81.10
C LEU A 330 -66.91 -11.62 81.05
N ALA A 331 -66.43 -12.01 82.25
CA ALA A 331 -65.63 -13.19 82.59
C ALA A 331 -64.34 -13.41 81.78
#